data_AF-A0A2G9MBK1-F1
#
_entry.id   AF-A0A2G9MBK1-F1
#
_cell.length_a   1.000
_cell.length_b   1.000
_cell.length_c   1.000
_cell.angle_alpha   90.00
_cell.angle_beta   90.00
_cell.angle_gamma   90.00
#
_symmetry.space_group_name_H-M   'P 1'
#
loop_
_entity.id
_entity.type
_entity.pdbx_description
1 polymer ?
#
loop_
_entity_poly.entity_id
_entity_poly.type
_entity_poly.pdbx_seq_one_letter_code
_entity_poly.pdbx_strand_id
1 'polypeptide(L)'
;MTLSKLFEEEEIIRSHVKDIAQLILELSDFVVATRVLDLAQAEVLGKKVQNVCDKLNTHVHKARKLLGILMTKKTSVLFKGKQVLLPDIENDLSLIHGDVDSIGRIGLDFYKAENRGAAFENLERHYDDLVEHVTNLVVDDTELKDLPRNLFVKK
;
A
#
# COMPACT_ATOMS: atom_id res chain seq x y z
N MET A 1 -15.34 13.45 -16.98
CA MET A 1 -15.61 12.06 -16.59
C MET A 1 -14.36 11.27 -16.24
N THR A 2 -13.34 11.10 -17.11
CA THR A 2 -12.15 10.26 -16.81
C THR A 2 -11.31 10.77 -15.64
N LEU A 3 -11.16 12.08 -15.49
CA LEU A 3 -10.41 12.69 -14.38
C LEU A 3 -11.09 12.44 -13.02
N SER A 4 -12.42 12.57 -12.94
CA SER A 4 -13.21 12.25 -11.73
C SER A 4 -13.01 10.80 -11.31
N LYS A 5 -13.05 9.87 -12.27
CA LYS A 5 -12.83 8.45 -11.99
C LYS A 5 -11.42 8.16 -11.50
N LEU A 6 -10.42 8.86 -12.01
CA LEU A 6 -9.05 8.72 -11.51
C LEU A 6 -8.95 9.16 -10.03
N PHE A 7 -9.72 10.17 -9.63
CA PHE A 7 -9.76 10.65 -8.24
C PHE A 7 -10.51 9.66 -7.33
N GLU A 8 -11.59 9.08 -7.82
CA GLU A 8 -12.31 8.01 -7.10
C GLU A 8 -11.40 6.81 -6.83
N GLU A 9 -10.58 6.39 -7.81
CA GLU A 9 -9.63 5.28 -7.61
C GLU A 9 -8.52 5.64 -6.61
N GLU A 10 -8.01 6.87 -6.61
CA GLU A 10 -7.02 7.37 -5.63
C GLU A 10 -7.54 7.27 -4.20
N GLU A 11 -8.76 7.73 -3.96
CA GLU A 11 -9.40 7.70 -2.64
C GLU A 11 -9.61 6.27 -2.13
N ILE A 12 -9.93 5.32 -3.03
CA ILE A 12 -10.05 3.90 -2.70
C ILE A 12 -8.68 3.29 -2.39
N ILE A 13 -7.64 3.60 -3.18
CA ILE A 13 -6.27 3.17 -2.91
C ILE A 13 -5.86 3.61 -1.50
N ARG A 14 -6.11 4.88 -1.15
CA ARG A 14 -5.82 5.41 0.20
C ARG A 14 -6.55 4.64 1.30
N SER A 15 -7.82 4.31 1.10
CA SER A 15 -8.57 3.51 2.09
C SER A 15 -7.92 2.15 2.32
N HIS A 16 -7.49 1.47 1.26
CA HIS A 16 -6.84 0.17 1.38
C HIS A 16 -5.45 0.24 2.02
N VAL A 17 -4.71 1.33 1.85
CA VAL A 17 -3.43 1.55 2.56
C VAL A 17 -3.65 1.60 4.08
N LYS A 18 -4.74 2.24 4.54
CA LYS A 18 -5.13 2.26 5.96
C LYS A 18 -5.48 0.84 6.47
N ASP A 19 -6.17 0.04 5.66
CA ASP A 19 -6.47 -1.36 5.99
C ASP A 19 -5.18 -2.20 6.12
N ILE A 20 -4.20 -2.00 5.23
CA ILE A 20 -2.90 -2.65 5.29
C ILE A 20 -2.18 -2.27 6.59
N ALA A 21 -2.16 -0.99 6.95
CA ALA A 21 -1.52 -0.49 8.18
C ALA A 21 -1.99 -1.24 9.42
N GLN A 22 -3.31 -1.40 9.56
CA GLN A 22 -3.94 -2.09 10.68
C GLN A 22 -3.53 -3.56 10.74
N LEU A 23 -3.51 -4.25 9.59
CA LEU A 23 -3.15 -5.66 9.52
C LEU A 23 -1.66 -5.89 9.79
N ILE A 24 -0.79 -4.98 9.34
CA ILE A 24 0.64 -5.02 9.65
C ILE A 24 0.87 -4.85 11.15
N LEU A 25 0.15 -3.91 11.78
CA LEU A 25 0.21 -3.74 13.24
C LEU A 25 -0.23 -5.00 13.98
N GLU A 26 -1.30 -5.66 13.54
CA GLU A 26 -1.74 -6.93 14.12
C GLU A 26 -0.72 -8.07 13.90
N LEU A 27 -0.02 -8.11 12.76
CA LEU A 27 1.04 -9.09 12.51
C LEU A 27 2.24 -8.94 13.46
N SER A 28 2.50 -7.72 13.95
CA SER A 28 3.62 -7.45 14.85
C SER A 28 3.56 -8.26 16.16
N ASP A 29 2.35 -8.57 16.63
CA ASP A 29 2.12 -9.37 17.84
C ASP A 29 2.64 -10.82 17.70
N PHE A 30 2.86 -11.27 16.46
CA PHE A 30 3.25 -12.64 16.14
C PHE A 30 4.73 -12.79 15.76
N VAL A 31 5.54 -11.73 15.82
CA VAL A 31 6.97 -11.76 15.46
C VAL A 31 7.74 -12.83 16.25
N VAL A 32 7.49 -12.92 17.55
CA VAL A 32 8.13 -13.89 18.46
C VAL A 32 7.23 -15.07 18.84
N ALA A 33 6.09 -15.23 18.16
CA ALA A 33 5.15 -16.30 18.46
C ALA A 33 5.80 -17.68 18.25
N THR A 34 5.56 -18.61 19.18
CA THR A 34 6.07 -20.00 19.11
C THR A 34 4.96 -21.04 19.23
N ARG A 35 3.77 -20.65 19.69
CA ARG A 35 2.64 -21.57 19.86
C ARG A 35 1.95 -21.80 18.53
N VAL A 36 1.51 -23.03 18.29
CA VAL A 36 0.82 -23.44 17.06
C VAL A 36 -0.42 -22.59 16.78
N LEU A 37 -1.19 -22.24 17.82
CA LEU A 37 -2.39 -21.40 17.68
C LEU A 37 -2.04 -19.99 17.20
N ASP A 38 -0.97 -19.41 17.73
CA ASP A 38 -0.51 -18.06 17.36
C ASP A 38 -0.01 -18.05 15.91
N LEU A 39 0.67 -19.12 15.47
CA LEU A 39 1.11 -19.28 14.07
C LEU A 39 -0.08 -19.43 13.10
N ALA A 40 -1.13 -20.14 13.51
CA ALA A 40 -2.35 -20.25 12.71
C ALA A 40 -3.08 -18.90 12.60
N GLN A 41 -3.08 -18.09 13.65
CA GLN A 41 -3.63 -16.73 13.61
C GLN A 41 -2.80 -15.83 12.70
N ALA A 42 -1.46 -15.91 12.79
CA ALA A 42 -0.56 -15.20 11.89
C ALA A 42 -0.78 -15.58 10.42
N GLU A 43 -1.02 -16.86 10.11
CA GLU A 43 -1.37 -17.30 8.76
C GLU A 43 -2.68 -16.66 8.26
N VAL A 44 -3.70 -16.62 9.11
CA VAL A 44 -4.99 -15.98 8.77
C VAL A 44 -4.82 -14.48 8.52
N LEU A 45 -4.05 -13.79 9.36
CA LEU A 45 -3.74 -12.38 9.17
C LEU A 45 -2.93 -12.14 7.89
N GLY A 46 -1.92 -12.97 7.61
CA GLY A 46 -1.15 -12.94 6.38
C GLY A 46 -2.01 -13.06 5.12
N LYS A 47 -2.98 -13.99 5.13
CA LYS A 47 -3.98 -14.12 4.04
C LYS A 47 -4.88 -12.89 3.93
N LYS A 48 -5.23 -12.24 5.03
CA LYS A 48 -5.98 -10.96 4.99
C LYS A 48 -5.14 -9.85 4.38
N VAL A 49 -3.86 -9.74 4.72
CA VAL A 49 -2.92 -8.79 4.11
C VAL A 49 -2.88 -8.98 2.60
N GLN A 50 -2.65 -10.22 2.14
CA GLN A 50 -2.66 -10.55 0.70
C GLN A 50 -3.98 -10.15 0.03
N ASN A 51 -5.12 -10.48 0.63
CA ASN A 51 -6.43 -10.14 0.07
C ASN A 51 -6.67 -8.63 -0.06
N VAL A 52 -6.18 -7.82 0.90
CA VAL A 52 -6.26 -6.35 0.79
C VAL A 52 -5.30 -5.85 -0.29
N CYS A 53 -4.10 -6.41 -0.38
CA CYS A 53 -3.13 -6.09 -1.43
C CYS A 53 -3.69 -6.38 -2.83
N ASP A 54 -4.36 -7.53 -3.03
CA ASP A 54 -4.99 -7.89 -4.30
C ASP A 54 -6.10 -6.91 -4.71
N LYS A 55 -6.90 -6.45 -3.74
CA LYS A 55 -7.92 -5.41 -3.99
C LYS A 55 -7.27 -4.10 -4.37
N LEU A 56 -6.26 -3.65 -3.63
CA LEU A 56 -5.53 -2.42 -3.91
C LEU A 56 -4.90 -2.47 -5.31
N ASN A 57 -4.27 -3.59 -5.68
CA ASN A 57 -3.72 -3.82 -7.03
C ASN A 57 -4.79 -3.71 -8.13
N THR A 58 -6.00 -4.21 -7.89
CA THR A 58 -7.12 -4.05 -8.83
C THR A 58 -7.42 -2.57 -9.08
N HIS A 59 -7.38 -1.74 -8.03
CA HIS A 59 -7.61 -0.30 -8.13
C HIS A 59 -6.44 0.44 -8.79
N VAL A 60 -5.19 0.06 -8.50
CA VAL A 60 -4.00 0.57 -9.20
C VAL A 60 -4.06 0.29 -10.69
N HIS A 61 -4.44 -0.93 -11.10
CA HIS A 61 -4.61 -1.26 -12.52
C HIS A 61 -5.72 -0.43 -13.20
N LYS A 62 -6.84 -0.18 -12.51
CA LYS A 62 -7.91 0.69 -13.00
C LYS A 62 -7.40 2.12 -13.17
N ALA A 63 -6.70 2.67 -12.17
CA ALA A 63 -6.10 4.00 -12.22
C ALA A 63 -5.12 4.13 -13.40
N ARG A 64 -4.21 3.17 -13.58
CA ARG A 64 -3.27 3.13 -14.72
C ARG A 64 -3.99 3.11 -16.07
N LYS A 65 -5.08 2.35 -16.21
CA LYS A 65 -5.88 2.33 -17.45
C LYS A 65 -6.53 3.69 -17.73
N LEU A 66 -7.09 4.35 -16.71
CA LEU A 66 -7.68 5.68 -16.83
C LEU A 66 -6.61 6.72 -17.19
N LEU A 67 -5.43 6.60 -16.58
CA LEU A 67 -4.28 7.46 -16.84
C LEU A 67 -3.79 7.31 -18.28
N GLY A 68 -3.61 6.09 -18.78
CA GLY A 68 -3.24 5.84 -20.17
C GLY A 68 -4.21 6.48 -21.17
N ILE A 69 -5.52 6.43 -20.89
CA ILE A 69 -6.53 7.12 -21.70
C ILE A 69 -6.35 8.65 -21.63
N LEU A 70 -6.07 9.22 -20.46
CA LEU A 70 -5.83 10.66 -20.28
C LEU A 70 -4.57 11.11 -21.02
N MET A 71 -3.50 10.32 -20.98
CA MET A 71 -2.21 10.60 -21.62
C MET A 71 -2.30 10.68 -23.14
N THR A 72 -3.30 10.03 -23.77
CA THR A 72 -3.54 10.21 -25.22
C THR A 72 -3.99 11.63 -25.60
N LYS A 73 -4.44 12.43 -24.63
CA LYS A 73 -5.04 13.75 -24.87
C LYS A 73 -4.30 14.89 -24.19
N LYS A 74 -3.58 14.63 -23.11
CA LYS A 74 -2.94 15.64 -22.25
C LYS A 74 -1.63 15.09 -21.70
N THR A 75 -0.70 15.99 -21.39
CA THR A 75 0.54 15.67 -20.68
C THR A 75 0.48 16.04 -19.20
N SER A 76 -0.43 16.95 -18.83
CA SER A 76 -0.65 17.39 -17.46
C SER A 76 -2.13 17.63 -17.18
N VAL A 77 -2.48 17.60 -15.90
CA VAL A 77 -3.82 17.92 -15.40
C VAL A 77 -3.73 18.80 -14.18
N LEU A 78 -4.79 19.58 -13.94
CA LEU A 78 -4.98 20.27 -12.67
C LEU A 78 -5.57 19.25 -11.68
N PHE A 79 -4.77 18.83 -10.72
CA PHE A 79 -5.14 17.88 -9.67
C PHE A 79 -5.18 18.64 -8.34
N LYS A 80 -6.37 18.72 -7.71
CA LYS A 80 -6.58 19.44 -6.43
C LYS A 80 -5.96 20.86 -6.41
N GLY A 81 -6.00 21.57 -7.54
CA GLY A 81 -5.45 22.94 -7.67
C GLY A 81 -3.95 23.03 -8.01
N LYS A 82 -3.22 21.91 -8.08
CA LYS A 82 -1.82 21.87 -8.55
C LYS A 82 -1.73 21.27 -9.94
N GLN A 83 -0.81 21.76 -10.76
CA GLN A 83 -0.53 21.15 -12.05
C GLN A 83 0.40 19.95 -11.84
N VAL A 84 -0.05 18.78 -12.28
CA VAL A 84 0.69 17.52 -12.14
C VAL A 84 0.90 16.90 -13.52
N LEU A 85 2.10 16.37 -13.77
CA LEU A 85 2.42 15.66 -15.00
C LEU A 85 1.85 14.24 -14.91
N LEU A 86 1.15 13.80 -15.96
CA LEU A 86 0.58 12.45 -16.01
C LEU A 86 1.64 11.33 -15.96
N PRO A 87 2.84 11.48 -16.56
CA PRO A 87 3.92 10.51 -16.39
C PRO A 87 4.38 10.30 -14.94
N ASP A 88 4.38 11.35 -14.12
CA ASP A 88 4.78 11.24 -12.71
C ASP A 88 3.77 10.38 -11.95
N ILE A 89 2.48 10.60 -12.19
CA ILE A 89 1.39 9.77 -11.65
C ILE A 89 1.52 8.31 -12.10
N GLU A 90 1.94 8.06 -13.35
CA GLU A 90 2.14 6.71 -13.87
C GLU A 90 3.27 5.99 -13.13
N ASN A 91 4.36 6.71 -12.88
CA ASN A 91 5.51 6.21 -12.15
C ASN A 91 5.12 5.85 -10.72
N ASP A 92 4.44 6.74 -10.00
CA ASP A 92 3.97 6.49 -8.63
C ASP A 92 3.04 5.28 -8.57
N LEU A 93 2.07 5.15 -9.49
CA LEU A 93 1.19 3.98 -9.56
C LEU A 93 1.95 2.68 -9.84
N SER A 94 3.09 2.75 -10.54
CA SER A 94 3.91 1.57 -10.84
C SER A 94 4.75 1.16 -9.63
N LEU A 95 5.24 2.13 -8.84
CA LEU A 95 5.94 1.89 -7.58
C LEU A 95 4.99 1.29 -6.54
N ILE A 96 3.80 1.89 -6.36
CA ILE A 96 2.74 1.37 -5.48
C ILE A 96 2.42 -0.10 -5.79
N HIS A 97 2.32 -0.47 -7.07
CA HIS A 97 2.07 -1.85 -7.46
C HIS A 97 3.17 -2.81 -6.96
N GLY A 98 4.44 -2.42 -7.11
CA GLY A 98 5.58 -3.21 -6.65
C GLY A 98 5.62 -3.39 -5.12
N ASP A 99 5.29 -2.33 -4.38
CA ASP A 99 5.24 -2.38 -2.92
C ASP A 99 4.12 -3.31 -2.44
N VAL A 100 2.93 -3.19 -3.04
CA VAL A 100 1.74 -3.96 -2.67
C VAL A 100 1.94 -5.45 -2.96
N ASP A 101 2.57 -5.79 -4.09
CA ASP A 101 2.94 -7.18 -4.41
C ASP A 101 3.92 -7.76 -3.39
N SER A 102 4.89 -6.94 -2.95
CA SER A 102 5.90 -7.33 -1.97
C SER A 102 5.29 -7.53 -0.58
N ILE A 103 4.47 -6.58 -0.12
CA ILE A 103 3.73 -6.64 1.16
C ILE A 103 2.83 -7.88 1.18
N GLY A 104 2.04 -8.10 0.13
CA GLY A 104 1.14 -9.25 0.03
C GLY A 104 1.89 -10.56 0.19
N ARG A 105 2.97 -10.75 -0.58
CA ARG A 105 3.78 -11.97 -0.54
C ARG A 105 4.42 -12.19 0.82
N ILE A 106 5.03 -11.15 1.41
CA ILE A 106 5.68 -11.26 2.72
C ILE A 106 4.63 -11.55 3.80
N GLY A 107 3.49 -10.86 3.77
CA GLY A 107 2.38 -11.10 4.69
C GLY A 107 1.87 -12.53 4.62
N LEU A 108 1.62 -13.05 3.41
CA LEU A 108 1.17 -14.44 3.21
C LEU A 108 2.17 -15.46 3.77
N ASP A 109 3.46 -15.20 3.59
CA ASP A 109 4.55 -16.09 3.96
C ASP A 109 5.08 -15.87 5.39
N PHE A 110 4.54 -14.90 6.11
CA PHE A 110 5.04 -14.47 7.42
C PHE A 110 5.08 -15.62 8.44
N TYR A 111 3.99 -16.39 8.55
CA TYR A 111 3.87 -17.45 9.55
C TYR A 111 4.91 -18.58 9.38
N LYS A 112 5.36 -18.82 8.14
CA LYS A 112 6.34 -19.85 7.78
C LYS A 112 7.78 -19.32 7.71
N ALA A 113 8.00 -18.03 7.92
CA ALA A 113 9.33 -17.44 7.88
C ALA A 113 10.22 -17.99 9.00
N GLU A 114 11.44 -18.40 8.64
CA GLU A 114 12.44 -18.88 9.61
C GLU A 114 12.84 -17.78 10.60
N ASN A 115 12.96 -16.55 10.10
CA ASN A 115 13.17 -15.34 10.91
C ASN A 115 12.03 -14.35 10.68
N ARG A 116 10.98 -14.45 11.52
CA ARG A 116 9.83 -13.55 11.49
C ARG A 116 10.16 -12.09 11.82
N GLY A 117 11.19 -11.84 12.63
CA GLY A 117 11.67 -10.47 12.91
C GLY A 117 12.16 -9.79 11.64
N ALA A 118 13.05 -10.46 10.90
CA ALA A 118 13.54 -9.94 9.62
C ALA A 118 12.43 -9.83 8.56
N ALA A 119 11.48 -10.78 8.53
CA ALA A 119 10.32 -10.71 7.64
C ALA A 119 9.43 -9.50 7.97
N PHE A 120 9.23 -9.20 9.25
CA PHE A 120 8.47 -8.05 9.71
C PHE A 120 9.15 -6.74 9.33
N GLU A 121 10.43 -6.57 9.64
CA GLU A 121 11.21 -5.37 9.27
C GLU A 121 11.20 -5.11 7.75
N ASN A 122 11.22 -6.18 6.94
CA ASN A 122 11.13 -6.05 5.50
C ASN A 122 9.73 -5.60 5.04
N LEU A 123 8.68 -6.10 5.69
CA LEU A 123 7.30 -5.73 5.41
C LEU A 123 6.98 -4.30 5.86
N GLU A 124 7.54 -3.84 6.98
CA GLU A 124 7.49 -2.43 7.40
C GLU A 124 8.14 -1.52 6.37
N ARG A 125 9.34 -1.87 5.88
CA ARG A 125 10.04 -1.06 4.87
C ARG A 125 9.20 -0.87 3.60
N HIS A 126 8.64 -1.96 3.07
CA HIS A 126 7.77 -1.86 1.89
C HIS A 126 6.48 -1.09 2.17
N TYR A 127 5.97 -1.14 3.40
CA TYR A 127 4.83 -0.34 3.81
C TYR A 127 5.16 1.16 3.90
N ASP A 128 6.34 1.52 4.41
CA ASP A 128 6.79 2.91 4.43
C ASP A 128 6.98 3.45 3.01
N ASP A 129 7.58 2.66 2.12
CA ASP A 129 7.73 2.98 0.70
C ASP A 129 6.34 3.19 0.05
N LEU A 130 5.38 2.27 0.32
CA LEU A 130 4.00 2.40 -0.15
C LEU A 130 3.35 3.71 0.32
N VAL A 131 3.50 4.06 1.61
CA VAL A 131 2.93 5.29 2.17
C VAL A 131 3.56 6.52 1.51
N GLU A 132 4.87 6.51 1.25
CA GLU A 132 5.55 7.58 0.53
C GLU A 132 5.00 7.74 -0.89
N HIS A 133 4.96 6.66 -1.68
CA HIS A 133 4.49 6.69 -3.06
C HIS A 133 3.01 7.10 -3.14
N VAL A 134 2.17 6.62 -2.23
CA VAL A 134 0.77 7.06 -2.15
C VAL A 134 0.67 8.53 -1.73
N THR A 135 1.50 9.00 -0.80
CA THR A 135 1.51 10.44 -0.43
C THR A 135 1.92 11.33 -1.60
N ASN A 136 2.83 10.88 -2.46
CA ASN A 136 3.20 11.61 -3.68
C ASN A 136 2.05 11.65 -4.69
N LEU A 137 1.28 10.56 -4.79
CA LEU A 137 0.07 10.47 -5.60
C LEU A 137 -1.05 11.39 -5.05
N VAL A 138 -1.26 11.41 -3.73
CA VAL A 138 -2.28 12.21 -3.05
C VAL A 138 -1.72 13.60 -2.75
N VAL A 139 -1.85 14.52 -3.70
CA VAL A 139 -1.47 15.93 -3.52
C VAL A 139 -2.12 16.51 -2.25
N ASP A 140 -1.28 16.79 -1.25
CA ASP A 140 -1.60 17.36 0.07
C ASP A 140 -2.55 16.54 0.96
N ASP A 141 -2.09 15.38 1.45
CA ASP A 141 -2.77 14.70 2.56
C ASP A 141 -1.90 14.65 3.82
N THR A 142 -2.33 15.35 4.87
CA THR A 142 -1.73 15.29 6.21
C THR A 142 -2.03 13.96 6.90
N GLU A 143 -3.17 13.32 6.62
CA GLU A 143 -3.56 12.09 7.34
C GLU A 143 -2.64 10.89 7.04
N LEU A 144 -2.15 10.76 5.80
CA LEU A 144 -1.16 9.72 5.45
C LEU A 144 0.23 10.04 5.97
N LYS A 145 0.58 11.33 6.09
CA LYS A 145 1.84 11.77 6.71
C LYS A 145 1.86 11.51 8.22
N ASP A 146 0.68 11.56 8.83
CA ASP A 146 0.47 11.31 10.26
C ASP A 146 0.23 9.83 10.59
N LEU A 147 0.09 8.95 9.58
CA LEU A 147 0.19 7.52 9.82
C LEU A 147 1.56 7.25 10.42
N PRO A 148 1.65 6.45 11.50
CA PRO A 148 2.90 6.25 12.20
C PRO A 148 3.93 5.58 11.27
N ARG A 149 4.81 6.40 10.66
CA ARG A 149 6.01 5.97 9.92
C ARG A 149 7.08 5.33 10.83
N ASN A 150 6.75 5.20 12.11
CA ASN A 150 7.55 4.67 13.20
C ASN A 150 6.62 3.89 14.14
N LEU A 151 5.81 2.97 13.61
CA LEU A 151 4.91 2.14 14.42
C LEU A 151 5.67 1.40 15.55
N PHE A 152 7.00 1.23 15.44
CA PHE A 152 7.76 0.31 16.29
C PHE A 152 9.09 0.84 16.86
N VAL A 153 9.23 2.14 17.11
CA VAL A 153 10.25 2.59 18.09
C VAL A 153 9.73 2.32 19.51
N LYS A 154 9.70 1.05 19.92
CA LYS A 154 9.76 0.71 21.34
C LYS A 154 11.24 0.73 21.73
N LYS A 155 11.62 1.78 22.47
CA LYS A 155 12.82 1.78 23.31
C LYS A 155 12.79 0.61 24.29
#